data_AF-A0A4R6W5D0-F1
#
_entry.id   AF-A0A4R6W5D0-F1
#
_cell.length_a   1.000
_cell.length_b   1.000
_cell.length_c   1.000
_cell.angle_alpha   90.00
_cell.angle_beta   90.00
_cell.angle_gamma   90.00
#
_symmetry.space_group_name_H-M   'P 1'
#
loop_
_entity.id
_entity.type
_entity.pdbx_description
1 polymer ?
#
loop_
_entity_poly.entity_id
_entity_poly.type
_entity_poly.pdbx_seq_one_letter_code
_entity_poly.pdbx_strand_id
1 'polypeptide(L)'
;MQKIIDQLVQINRFEKEKGLDLDEIKALNENLEKNIPGFFTSYLNIFGFNDNLFGGIFNEEDDFVEQNEMIWELGFADYIAIGDAYNENLIVAHIENQKLFLIEDDHLIDLKMTFSEMLLQAVEALDSKKFEIIQQVNSVYESIQDYKNTLKNSFIESFSQLKATVSNNKDSIYGVVIAKDRALNLYNLYAGSLHTFKLKTEKETIAYDELWTPEKMDYKQAIPLNEILMNIKSETDFRALDLLFLDVLRDLKEDGYFSDQMNRFSISIQSNSVNLFPEDSYDESLTKDTHLETKIRRFWESPYDRTRLLMEIV
;
A
#
# COMPACT_ATOMS: atom_id res chain seq x y z
N MET A 1 13.73 5.49 19.13
CA MET A 1 14.99 5.84 18.45
C MET A 1 16.15 4.87 18.64
N GLN A 2 16.65 4.59 19.85
CA GLN A 2 17.87 3.76 20.02
C GLN A 2 17.87 2.45 19.20
N LYS A 3 16.74 1.71 19.18
CA LYS A 3 16.58 0.49 18.37
C LYS A 3 16.88 0.68 16.88
N ILE A 4 16.44 1.80 16.29
CA ILE A 4 16.65 2.14 14.87
C ILE A 4 18.14 2.38 14.62
N ILE A 5 18.80 3.14 15.51
CA ILE A 5 20.25 3.40 15.44
C ILE A 5 21.03 2.08 15.54
N ASP A 6 20.70 1.23 16.51
CA ASP A 6 21.38 -0.04 16.72
C ASP A 6 21.28 -0.94 15.47
N GLN A 7 20.11 -0.99 14.83
CA GLN A 7 19.91 -1.73 13.58
C GLN A 7 20.73 -1.15 12.43
N LEU A 8 20.72 0.18 12.25
CA LEU A 8 21.51 0.85 11.21
C LEU A 8 23.02 0.66 11.38
N VAL A 9 23.50 0.67 12.63
CA VAL A 9 24.90 0.37 12.97
C VAL A 9 25.23 -1.09 12.61
N GLN A 10 24.34 -2.04 12.91
CA GLN A 10 24.55 -3.46 12.59
C GLN A 10 24.69 -3.70 11.07
N ILE A 11 23.94 -2.98 10.24
CA ILE A 11 23.99 -3.10 8.78
C ILE A 11 24.96 -2.12 8.11
N ASN A 12 25.78 -1.39 8.89
CA ASN A 12 26.74 -0.40 8.42
C ASN A 12 26.13 0.68 7.49
N ARG A 13 24.91 1.13 7.82
CA ARG A 13 24.18 2.22 7.14
C ARG A 13 23.97 3.44 8.03
N PHE A 14 24.50 3.42 9.26
CA PHE A 14 24.44 4.58 10.14
C PHE A 14 25.56 5.56 9.81
N GLU A 15 25.17 6.73 9.29
CA GLU A 15 26.07 7.84 9.02
C GLU A 15 26.16 8.75 10.25
N LYS A 16 27.35 8.83 10.83
CA LYS A 16 27.63 9.81 11.91
C LYS A 16 27.71 11.21 11.30
N GLU A 17 27.35 12.22 12.09
CA GLU A 17 27.51 13.65 11.75
C GLU A 17 26.55 14.18 10.66
N LYS A 18 25.46 13.45 10.36
CA LYS A 18 24.36 13.95 9.50
C LYS A 18 23.24 14.64 10.27
N GLY A 19 23.18 14.43 11.59
CA GLY A 19 22.20 15.07 12.46
C GLY A 19 22.46 16.57 12.66
N LEU A 20 21.38 17.32 12.83
CA LEU A 20 21.43 18.76 13.10
C LEU A 20 21.73 19.03 14.57
N ASP A 21 22.57 20.01 14.85
CA ASP A 21 22.84 20.45 16.21
C ASP A 21 21.71 21.32 16.79
N LEU A 22 21.88 21.74 18.06
CA LEU A 22 20.86 22.54 18.75
C LEU A 22 20.69 23.94 18.18
N ASP A 23 21.75 24.53 17.63
CA ASP A 23 21.71 25.87 17.06
C ASP A 23 21.03 25.83 15.67
N GLU A 24 21.30 24.79 14.87
CA GLU A 24 20.62 24.51 13.60
C GLU A 24 19.12 24.27 13.81
N ILE A 25 18.75 23.43 14.78
CA ILE A 25 17.34 23.21 15.14
C ILE A 25 16.68 24.50 15.63
N LYS A 26 17.41 25.35 16.35
CA LYS A 26 16.88 26.64 16.80
C LYS A 26 16.61 27.57 15.61
N ALA A 27 17.53 27.64 14.65
CA ALA A 27 17.34 28.41 13.41
C ALA A 27 16.12 27.91 12.62
N LEU A 28 15.94 26.58 12.49
CA LEU A 28 14.75 25.99 11.87
C LEU A 28 13.44 26.40 12.56
N ASN A 29 13.39 26.40 13.90
CA ASN A 29 12.21 26.85 14.64
C ASN A 29 11.92 28.35 14.43
N GLU A 30 12.97 29.16 14.27
CA GLU A 30 12.85 30.58 13.96
C GLU A 30 12.30 30.79 12.54
N ASN A 31 12.79 30.03 11.56
CA ASN A 31 12.32 30.07 10.17
C ASN A 31 10.84 29.64 10.06
N LEU A 32 10.44 28.57 10.76
CA LEU A 32 9.06 28.09 10.77
C LEU A 32 8.08 28.98 11.56
N GLU A 33 8.59 29.97 12.30
CA GLU A 33 7.84 30.73 13.32
C GLU A 33 7.07 29.84 14.34
N LYS A 34 7.50 28.57 14.49
CA LYS A 34 6.83 27.55 15.30
C LYS A 34 7.82 26.48 15.75
N ASN A 35 7.56 25.93 16.94
CA ASN A 35 8.40 24.87 17.47
C ASN A 35 8.12 23.52 16.79
N ILE A 36 9.17 22.92 16.25
CA ILE A 36 9.20 21.54 15.79
C ILE A 36 8.87 20.62 16.99
N PRO A 37 7.94 19.66 16.83
CA PRO A 37 7.60 18.70 17.87
C PRO A 37 8.81 17.86 18.31
N GLY A 38 8.91 17.60 19.61
CA GLY A 38 10.07 16.92 20.19
C GLY A 38 10.40 15.54 19.60
N PHE A 39 9.40 14.81 19.08
CA PHE A 39 9.66 13.53 18.40
C PHE A 39 10.43 13.73 17.08
N PHE A 40 10.11 14.80 16.34
CA PHE A 40 10.76 15.11 15.07
C PHE A 40 12.09 15.85 15.29
N THR A 41 12.18 16.68 16.33
CA THR A 41 13.47 17.21 16.81
C THR A 41 14.45 16.08 17.12
N SER A 42 13.97 15.00 17.76
CA SER A 42 14.80 13.83 18.05
C SER A 42 15.25 13.10 16.78
N TYR A 43 14.46 13.13 15.72
CA TYR A 43 14.83 12.59 14.41
C TYR A 43 15.90 13.46 13.74
N LEU A 44 15.64 14.77 13.61
CA LEU A 44 16.56 15.71 12.96
C LEU A 44 17.92 15.77 13.65
N ASN A 45 17.96 15.69 14.98
CA ASN A 45 19.22 15.65 15.75
C ASN A 45 20.08 14.40 15.45
N ILE A 46 19.46 13.31 15.02
CA ILE A 46 20.18 12.05 14.76
C ILE A 46 20.51 11.91 13.27
N PHE A 47 19.55 12.22 12.40
CA PHE A 47 19.63 11.92 10.97
C PHE A 47 19.65 13.16 10.07
N GLY A 48 19.22 14.31 10.58
CA GLY A 48 19.03 15.51 9.78
C GLY A 48 18.15 15.26 8.55
N PHE A 49 18.46 15.97 7.47
CA PHE A 49 17.83 15.81 6.17
C PHE A 49 18.61 14.79 5.30
N ASN A 50 18.83 13.57 5.82
CA ASN A 50 19.59 12.54 5.10
C ASN A 50 18.76 11.89 3.99
N ASP A 51 19.08 12.24 2.75
CA ASP A 51 18.53 11.72 1.49
C ASP A 51 18.68 10.21 1.28
N ASN A 52 19.70 9.58 1.88
CA ASN A 52 20.07 8.20 1.60
C ASN A 52 19.44 7.16 2.54
N LEU A 53 18.69 7.59 3.56
CA LEU A 53 18.31 6.71 4.67
C LEU A 53 16.80 6.45 4.79
N PHE A 54 15.98 7.50 4.69
CA PHE A 54 14.53 7.41 4.88
C PHE A 54 13.80 8.06 3.71
N GLY A 55 13.50 7.27 2.68
CA GLY A 55 12.68 7.73 1.56
C GLY A 55 11.30 8.19 2.03
N GLY A 56 10.85 9.33 1.51
CA GLY A 56 9.57 9.97 1.87
C GLY A 56 9.62 10.85 3.13
N ILE A 57 10.81 11.07 3.71
CA ILE A 57 11.06 12.19 4.63
C ILE A 57 11.79 13.27 3.84
N PHE A 58 11.51 14.54 4.08
CA PHE A 58 12.22 15.64 3.44
C PHE A 58 13.73 15.50 3.60
N ASN A 59 14.44 15.77 2.52
CA ASN A 59 15.90 15.77 2.43
C ASN A 59 16.47 17.18 2.15
N GLU A 60 15.60 18.18 2.01
CA GLU A 60 15.95 19.59 1.88
C GLU A 60 15.27 20.41 2.98
N GLU A 61 16.01 21.34 3.58
CA GLU A 61 15.50 22.22 4.64
C GLU A 61 14.43 23.18 4.11
N ASP A 62 14.67 23.78 2.95
CA ASP A 62 13.77 24.76 2.34
C ASP A 62 12.39 24.14 2.06
N ASP A 63 12.35 22.92 1.52
CA ASP A 63 11.11 22.15 1.30
C ASP A 63 10.39 21.90 2.63
N PHE A 64 11.12 21.46 3.66
CA PHE A 64 10.52 21.22 4.96
C PHE A 64 9.89 22.48 5.57
N VAL A 65 10.53 23.64 5.40
CA VAL A 65 10.00 24.92 5.88
C VAL A 65 8.77 25.33 5.08
N GLU A 66 8.89 25.40 3.75
CA GLU A 66 7.81 25.85 2.85
C GLU A 66 6.54 24.99 3.01
N GLN A 67 6.70 23.66 3.04
CA GLN A 67 5.55 22.77 3.15
C GLN A 67 4.87 22.84 4.52
N ASN A 68 5.61 23.11 5.60
CA ASN A 68 5.02 23.28 6.92
C ASN A 68 4.27 24.59 7.08
N GLU A 69 4.81 25.70 6.54
CA GLU A 69 4.10 26.97 6.47
C GLU A 69 2.76 26.79 5.73
N MET A 70 2.80 26.17 4.56
CA MET A 70 1.61 25.91 3.73
C MET A 70 0.53 25.11 4.47
N ILE A 71 0.86 23.95 5.07
CA ILE A 71 -0.18 23.14 5.72
C ILE A 71 -0.79 23.82 6.94
N TRP A 72 -0.05 24.69 7.62
CA TRP A 72 -0.59 25.46 8.75
C TRP A 72 -1.53 26.57 8.29
N GLU A 73 -1.24 27.23 7.17
CA GLU A 73 -2.17 28.17 6.53
C GLU A 73 -3.47 27.49 6.07
N LEU A 74 -3.38 26.23 5.63
CA LEU A 74 -4.53 25.39 5.27
C LEU A 74 -5.33 24.85 6.48
N GLY A 75 -4.90 25.16 7.70
CA GLY A 75 -5.61 24.82 8.93
C GLY A 75 -5.18 23.50 9.58
N PHE A 76 -4.12 22.86 9.12
CA PHE A 76 -3.55 21.65 9.72
C PHE A 76 -2.56 21.96 10.86
N ALA A 77 -2.93 22.87 11.77
CA ALA A 77 -2.04 23.37 12.83
C ALA A 77 -1.56 22.30 13.83
N ASP A 78 -2.30 21.21 13.99
CA ASP A 78 -1.98 20.08 14.88
C ASP A 78 -1.07 19.02 14.22
N TYR A 79 -0.58 19.31 13.02
CA TYR A 79 0.26 18.43 12.22
C TYR A 79 1.61 19.08 11.89
N ILE A 80 2.58 18.25 11.56
CA ILE A 80 3.87 18.63 10.96
C ILE A 80 4.06 17.82 9.68
N ALA A 81 4.35 18.48 8.57
CA ALA A 81 4.79 17.82 7.35
C ALA A 81 6.20 17.28 7.58
N ILE A 82 6.37 15.97 7.40
CA ILE A 82 7.64 15.28 7.63
C ILE A 82 8.33 14.90 6.32
N GLY A 83 7.58 14.90 5.22
CA GLY A 83 8.06 14.61 3.89
C GLY A 83 6.91 14.64 2.91
N ASP A 84 7.20 14.32 1.69
CA ASP A 84 6.21 14.09 0.66
C ASP A 84 6.19 12.61 0.27
N ALA A 85 5.03 12.21 -0.23
CA ALA A 85 4.99 11.22 -1.27
C ALA A 85 5.05 11.99 -2.58
N TYR A 86 6.17 11.84 -3.29
CA TYR A 86 6.21 12.05 -4.73
C TYR A 86 6.18 13.51 -5.18
N ASN A 87 6.69 14.43 -4.33
CA ASN A 87 6.72 15.89 -4.53
C ASN A 87 5.33 16.54 -4.76
N GLU A 88 4.25 15.80 -4.51
CA GLU A 88 2.88 16.25 -4.77
C GLU A 88 1.99 16.15 -3.52
N ASN A 89 2.11 15.05 -2.77
CA ASN A 89 1.26 14.81 -1.59
C ASN A 89 2.10 14.84 -0.31
N LEU A 90 1.58 15.45 0.75
CA LEU A 90 2.35 15.65 1.98
C LEU A 90 2.09 14.53 2.98
N ILE A 91 3.15 13.89 3.44
CA ILE A 91 3.10 13.00 4.61
C ILE A 91 3.19 13.88 5.85
N VAL A 92 2.14 13.88 6.66
CA VAL A 92 2.06 14.67 7.88
C VAL A 92 1.93 13.78 9.11
N ALA A 93 2.56 14.18 10.21
CA ALA A 93 2.47 13.52 11.49
C ALA A 93 1.63 14.37 12.46
N HIS A 94 0.65 13.75 13.12
CA HIS A 94 -0.11 14.41 14.18
C HIS A 94 0.78 14.62 15.41
N ILE A 95 0.90 15.86 15.88
CA ILE A 95 1.90 16.27 16.88
C ILE A 95 1.79 15.49 18.19
N GLU A 96 0.56 15.26 18.68
CA GLU A 96 0.33 14.63 19.99
C GLU A 96 0.66 13.13 20.02
N ASN A 97 0.29 12.40 18.97
CA ASN A 97 0.27 10.93 18.98
C ASN A 97 1.14 10.29 17.89
N GLN A 98 1.81 11.11 17.08
CA GLN A 98 2.73 10.70 16.01
C GLN A 98 2.09 9.84 14.92
N LYS A 99 0.76 9.75 14.85
CA LYS A 99 0.07 9.05 13.76
C LYS A 99 0.32 9.78 12.45
N LEU A 100 0.63 9.02 11.41
CA LEU A 100 0.89 9.55 10.10
C LEU A 100 -0.39 9.61 9.28
N PHE A 101 -0.46 10.65 8.46
CA PHE A 101 -1.52 10.90 7.50
C PHE A 101 -0.91 11.36 6.18
N LEU A 102 -1.65 11.20 5.09
CA LEU A 102 -1.37 11.83 3.81
C LEU A 102 -2.34 13.00 3.61
N ILE A 103 -1.83 14.16 3.18
CA ILE A 103 -2.64 15.25 2.65
C ILE A 103 -2.64 15.12 1.13
N GLU A 104 -3.83 14.92 0.57
CA GLU A 104 -4.11 14.80 -0.86
C GLU A 104 -5.40 15.56 -1.16
N ASP A 105 -5.38 16.54 -2.07
CA ASP A 105 -6.55 17.37 -2.43
C ASP A 105 -7.36 17.88 -1.21
N ASP A 106 -6.70 18.46 -0.20
CA ASP A 106 -7.27 18.93 1.07
C ASP A 106 -7.88 17.82 1.97
N HIS A 107 -7.68 16.54 1.63
CA HIS A 107 -8.14 15.41 2.42
C HIS A 107 -7.02 14.86 3.30
N LEU A 108 -7.37 14.56 4.55
CA LEU A 108 -6.49 13.87 5.48
C LEU A 108 -6.80 12.37 5.50
N ILE A 109 -5.84 11.58 5.04
CA ILE A 109 -5.90 10.12 4.85
C ILE A 109 -5.11 9.44 5.96
N ASP A 110 -5.70 8.51 6.72
CA ASP A 110 -5.03 7.87 7.88
C ASP A 110 -4.13 6.71 7.43
N LEU A 111 -2.82 6.84 7.63
CA LEU A 111 -1.84 5.82 7.23
C LEU A 111 -1.77 4.63 8.20
N LYS A 112 -2.59 4.60 9.26
CA LYS A 112 -2.67 3.51 10.25
C LYS A 112 -1.32 3.12 10.85
N MET A 113 -0.43 4.10 10.94
CA MET A 113 0.92 3.94 11.44
C MET A 113 1.38 5.18 12.17
N THR A 114 2.35 5.00 13.03
CA THR A 114 3.06 6.08 13.69
C THR A 114 4.39 6.35 12.99
N PHE A 115 4.93 7.55 13.19
CA PHE A 115 6.25 7.93 12.70
C PHE A 115 7.34 6.93 13.13
N SER A 116 7.28 6.46 14.38
CA SER A 116 8.24 5.47 14.89
C SER A 116 8.14 4.10 14.18
N GLU A 117 6.93 3.67 13.83
CA GLU A 117 6.70 2.44 13.06
C GLU A 117 7.21 2.57 11.62
N MET A 118 7.01 3.73 10.99
CA MET A 118 7.56 4.05 9.67
C MET A 118 9.08 3.88 9.63
N LEU A 119 9.79 4.57 10.54
CA LEU A 119 11.25 4.51 10.61
C LEU A 119 11.75 3.08 10.86
N LEU A 120 11.07 2.34 11.74
CA LEU A 120 11.43 0.95 12.02
C LEU A 120 11.28 0.07 10.76
N GLN A 121 10.16 0.20 10.04
CA GLN A 121 9.93 -0.56 8.82
C GLN A 121 10.95 -0.21 7.72
N ALA A 122 11.27 1.08 7.56
CA ALA A 122 12.29 1.53 6.62
C ALA A 122 13.65 0.88 6.93
N VAL A 123 14.09 0.91 8.19
CA VAL A 123 15.35 0.27 8.58
C VAL A 123 15.30 -1.25 8.47
N GLU A 124 14.19 -1.89 8.82
CA GLU A 124 14.06 -3.33 8.63
C GLU A 124 14.06 -3.71 7.14
N ALA A 125 13.63 -2.84 6.24
CA ALA A 125 13.75 -3.04 4.80
C ALA A 125 15.20 -2.98 4.30
N LEU A 126 16.08 -2.26 5.02
CA LEU A 126 17.52 -2.20 4.74
C LEU A 126 18.30 -3.43 5.23
N ASP A 127 17.69 -4.35 5.98
CA ASP A 127 18.30 -5.63 6.37
C ASP A 127 18.71 -6.41 5.10
N SER A 128 19.98 -6.80 5.02
CA SER A 128 20.56 -7.46 3.84
C SER A 128 19.80 -8.73 3.45
N LYS A 129 19.18 -9.42 4.41
CA LYS A 129 18.32 -10.57 4.14
C LYS A 129 17.03 -10.18 3.42
N LYS A 130 16.42 -9.03 3.74
CA LYS A 130 15.22 -8.56 3.02
C LYS A 130 15.59 -8.12 1.61
N PHE A 131 16.73 -7.45 1.42
CA PHE A 131 17.23 -7.10 0.09
C PHE A 131 17.53 -8.34 -0.77
N GLU A 132 18.20 -9.36 -0.22
CA GLU A 132 18.42 -10.64 -0.89
C GLU A 132 17.10 -11.32 -1.27
N ILE A 133 16.11 -11.30 -0.37
CA ILE A 133 14.76 -11.83 -0.66
C ILE A 133 14.10 -11.04 -1.80
N ILE A 134 14.22 -9.70 -1.82
CA ILE A 134 13.66 -8.87 -2.90
C ILE A 134 14.31 -9.24 -4.24
N GLN A 135 15.64 -9.34 -4.30
CA GLN A 135 16.34 -9.76 -5.52
C GLN A 135 15.93 -11.17 -5.98
N GLN A 136 15.73 -12.09 -5.03
CA GLN A 136 15.22 -13.42 -5.34
C GLN A 136 13.79 -13.38 -5.86
N VAL A 137 12.90 -12.56 -5.27
CA VAL A 137 11.53 -12.37 -5.76
C VAL A 137 11.54 -11.83 -7.18
N ASN A 138 12.32 -10.78 -7.46
CA ASN A 138 12.40 -10.18 -8.80
C ASN A 138 12.93 -11.17 -9.83
N SER A 139 13.97 -11.93 -9.49
CA SER A 139 14.53 -12.93 -10.41
C SER A 139 13.53 -14.06 -10.72
N VAL A 140 12.76 -14.51 -9.72
CA VAL A 140 11.70 -15.50 -9.95
C VAL A 140 10.57 -14.87 -10.77
N TYR A 141 10.15 -13.65 -10.46
CA TYR A 141 9.13 -12.90 -11.20
C TYR A 141 9.48 -12.77 -12.68
N GLU A 142 10.70 -12.34 -13.01
CA GLU A 142 11.20 -12.30 -14.40
C GLU A 142 11.12 -13.67 -15.07
N SER A 143 11.48 -14.74 -14.34
CA SER A 143 11.45 -16.11 -14.88
C SER A 143 10.04 -16.67 -15.14
N ILE A 144 9.00 -16.10 -14.52
CA ILE A 144 7.61 -16.55 -14.70
C ILE A 144 6.78 -15.62 -15.60
N GLN A 145 7.35 -14.55 -16.13
CA GLN A 145 6.66 -13.60 -17.02
C GLN A 145 6.05 -14.27 -18.26
N ASP A 146 6.69 -15.31 -18.81
CA ASP A 146 6.14 -16.06 -19.95
C ASP A 146 4.78 -16.72 -19.65
N TYR A 147 4.44 -16.93 -18.37
CA TYR A 147 3.15 -17.46 -17.95
C TYR A 147 2.07 -16.38 -17.79
N LYS A 148 2.37 -15.08 -17.98
CA LYS A 148 1.41 -13.97 -17.80
C LYS A 148 0.10 -14.19 -18.56
N ASN A 149 0.19 -14.58 -19.84
CA ASN A 149 -0.99 -14.84 -20.67
C ASN A 149 -1.79 -16.07 -20.21
N THR A 150 -1.11 -17.13 -19.77
CA THR A 150 -1.75 -18.32 -19.20
C THR A 150 -2.49 -17.97 -17.91
N LEU A 151 -1.87 -17.16 -17.05
CA LEU A 151 -2.49 -16.65 -15.82
C LEU A 151 -3.71 -15.78 -16.14
N LYS A 152 -3.59 -14.85 -17.09
CA LYS A 152 -4.68 -13.98 -17.56
C LYS A 152 -5.89 -14.78 -18.02
N ASN A 153 -5.68 -15.77 -18.90
CA ASN A 153 -6.76 -16.62 -19.39
C ASN A 153 -7.42 -17.44 -18.28
N SER A 154 -6.62 -18.02 -17.38
CA SER A 154 -7.11 -18.79 -16.24
C SER A 154 -7.93 -17.93 -15.28
N PHE A 155 -7.49 -16.68 -15.06
CA PHE A 155 -8.23 -15.70 -14.28
C PHE A 155 -9.56 -15.33 -14.96
N ILE A 156 -9.56 -15.01 -16.26
CA ILE A 156 -10.78 -14.66 -17.02
C ILE A 156 -11.80 -15.79 -16.92
N GLU A 157 -11.38 -17.03 -17.18
CA GLU A 157 -12.24 -18.21 -17.11
C GLU A 157 -12.85 -18.37 -15.72
N SER A 158 -12.01 -18.31 -14.69
CA SER A 158 -12.44 -18.45 -13.29
C SER A 158 -13.38 -17.31 -12.89
N PHE A 159 -13.06 -16.06 -13.22
CA PHE A 159 -13.91 -14.93 -12.89
C PHE A 159 -15.24 -15.01 -13.64
N SER A 160 -15.26 -15.48 -14.89
CA SER A 160 -16.50 -15.71 -15.65
C SER A 160 -17.39 -16.79 -15.02
N GLN A 161 -16.79 -17.90 -14.56
CA GLN A 161 -17.51 -18.95 -13.82
C GLN A 161 -18.08 -18.42 -12.50
N LEU A 162 -17.31 -17.59 -11.79
CA LEU A 162 -17.74 -16.93 -10.56
C LEU A 162 -18.93 -16.00 -10.83
N LYS A 163 -18.86 -15.14 -11.86
CA LYS A 163 -19.95 -14.26 -12.27
C LYS A 163 -21.21 -15.03 -12.62
N ALA A 164 -21.08 -16.13 -13.36
CA ALA A 164 -22.21 -16.99 -13.71
C ALA A 164 -22.86 -17.60 -12.46
N THR A 165 -22.05 -18.07 -11.51
CA THR A 165 -22.51 -18.62 -10.23
C THR A 165 -23.27 -17.57 -9.41
N VAL A 166 -22.75 -16.36 -9.29
CA VAL A 166 -23.41 -15.27 -8.56
C VAL A 166 -24.71 -14.85 -9.24
N SER A 167 -24.70 -14.73 -10.56
CA SER A 167 -25.89 -14.38 -11.36
C SER A 167 -27.00 -15.44 -11.25
N ASN A 168 -26.64 -16.73 -11.25
CA ASN A 168 -27.59 -17.83 -11.04
C ASN A 168 -28.28 -17.76 -9.66
N ASN A 169 -27.62 -17.17 -8.68
CA ASN A 169 -28.18 -16.90 -7.35
C ASN A 169 -28.94 -15.57 -7.27
N LYS A 170 -29.11 -14.85 -8.39
CA LYS A 170 -29.76 -13.52 -8.49
C LYS A 170 -29.10 -12.47 -7.59
N ASP A 171 -27.79 -12.54 -7.49
CA ASP A 171 -26.99 -11.66 -6.65
C ASP A 171 -25.98 -10.85 -7.48
N SER A 172 -25.15 -10.04 -6.83
CA SER A 172 -24.08 -9.26 -7.46
C SER A 172 -22.84 -9.24 -6.59
N ILE A 173 -21.66 -9.24 -7.21
CA ILE A 173 -20.38 -9.27 -6.50
C ILE A 173 -19.97 -7.86 -6.09
N TYR A 174 -19.83 -7.57 -4.79
CA TYR A 174 -19.34 -6.24 -4.37
C TYR A 174 -17.81 -6.14 -4.34
N GLY A 175 -17.11 -7.26 -4.23
CA GLY A 175 -15.65 -7.31 -4.27
C GLY A 175 -15.12 -8.73 -4.35
N VAL A 176 -13.88 -8.87 -4.80
CA VAL A 176 -13.15 -10.13 -4.90
C VAL A 176 -11.83 -10.06 -4.15
N VAL A 177 -11.51 -11.13 -3.43
CA VAL A 177 -10.18 -11.37 -2.88
C VAL A 177 -9.59 -12.61 -3.55
N ILE A 178 -8.49 -12.45 -4.26
CA ILE A 178 -7.63 -13.52 -4.73
C ILE A 178 -6.81 -13.98 -3.54
N ALA A 179 -6.99 -15.21 -3.07
CA ALA A 179 -6.22 -15.70 -1.93
C ALA A 179 -5.68 -17.11 -2.18
N LYS A 180 -4.49 -17.32 -1.62
CA LYS A 180 -3.80 -18.60 -1.67
C LYS A 180 -4.40 -19.57 -0.65
N ASP A 181 -4.80 -20.74 -1.14
CA ASP A 181 -5.04 -21.91 -0.30
C ASP A 181 -3.72 -22.66 -0.11
N ARG A 182 -3.08 -22.45 1.04
CA ARG A 182 -1.79 -23.07 1.36
C ARG A 182 -1.86 -24.59 1.48
N ALA A 183 -3.02 -25.14 1.87
CA ALA A 183 -3.17 -26.58 2.07
C ALA A 183 -3.26 -27.31 0.72
N LEU A 184 -3.95 -26.72 -0.24
CA LEU A 184 -4.16 -27.30 -1.56
C LEU A 184 -3.16 -26.79 -2.61
N ASN A 185 -2.26 -25.87 -2.21
CA ASN A 185 -1.30 -25.20 -3.08
C ASN A 185 -1.96 -24.63 -4.34
N LEU A 186 -3.00 -23.81 -4.18
CA LEU A 186 -3.74 -23.20 -5.29
C LEU A 186 -4.18 -21.78 -4.95
N TYR A 187 -4.59 -21.02 -5.95
CA TYR A 187 -5.22 -19.70 -5.78
C TYR A 187 -6.72 -19.81 -6.00
N ASN A 188 -7.49 -19.05 -5.23
CA ASN A 188 -8.93 -18.92 -5.45
C ASN A 188 -9.34 -17.45 -5.52
N LEU A 189 -10.39 -17.20 -6.27
CA LEU A 189 -11.23 -16.03 -6.18
C LEU A 189 -12.25 -16.27 -5.07
N TYR A 190 -12.26 -15.38 -4.08
CA TYR A 190 -13.32 -15.29 -3.08
C TYR A 190 -14.13 -14.05 -3.41
N ALA A 191 -15.45 -14.16 -3.53
CA ALA A 191 -16.33 -13.04 -3.87
C ALA A 191 -17.37 -12.82 -2.77
N GLY A 192 -17.54 -11.56 -2.39
CA GLY A 192 -18.58 -11.16 -1.48
C GLY A 192 -19.90 -10.83 -2.19
N SER A 193 -21.01 -11.21 -1.57
CA SER A 193 -22.39 -10.92 -1.99
C SER A 193 -22.79 -9.49 -1.62
N LEU A 194 -23.27 -8.71 -2.60
CA LEU A 194 -23.82 -7.37 -2.33
C LEU A 194 -25.08 -7.45 -1.46
N HIS A 195 -25.88 -8.51 -1.63
CA HIS A 195 -27.02 -8.77 -0.75
C HIS A 195 -26.57 -8.98 0.71
N THR A 196 -25.60 -9.86 0.95
CA THR A 196 -25.02 -10.08 2.28
C THR A 196 -24.41 -8.80 2.84
N PHE A 197 -23.70 -8.02 2.01
CA PHE A 197 -23.12 -6.74 2.41
C PHE A 197 -24.19 -5.78 2.96
N LYS A 198 -25.30 -5.57 2.21
CA LYS A 198 -26.40 -4.68 2.63
C LYS A 198 -27.07 -5.14 3.93
N LEU A 199 -27.38 -6.43 4.04
CA LEU A 199 -27.97 -6.99 5.27
C LEU A 199 -27.06 -6.87 6.48
N LYS A 200 -25.75 -6.89 6.25
CA LYS A 200 -24.73 -6.77 7.28
C LYS A 200 -24.64 -5.30 7.73
N THR A 201 -24.48 -4.34 6.82
CA THR A 201 -24.33 -2.92 7.20
C THR A 201 -25.53 -2.36 7.97
N GLU A 202 -26.75 -2.90 7.77
CA GLU A 202 -27.95 -2.53 8.53
C GLU A 202 -27.93 -2.95 10.02
N LYS A 203 -27.04 -3.85 10.43
CA LYS A 203 -27.01 -4.40 11.81
C LYS A 203 -26.15 -3.60 12.80
N GLU A 204 -25.53 -2.49 12.38
CA GLU A 204 -24.73 -1.52 13.17
C GLU A 204 -23.58 -2.06 14.05
N THR A 205 -23.39 -3.38 14.18
CA THR A 205 -22.35 -4.00 15.03
C THR A 205 -21.43 -4.95 14.25
N ILE A 206 -20.96 -4.55 13.07
CA ILE A 206 -20.14 -5.42 12.24
C ILE A 206 -18.67 -5.06 12.28
N ALA A 207 -17.84 -6.07 12.53
CA ALA A 207 -16.43 -6.03 12.22
C ALA A 207 -16.28 -6.05 10.69
N TYR A 208 -16.10 -4.88 10.08
CA TYR A 208 -16.07 -4.72 8.63
C TYR A 208 -15.01 -5.60 7.96
N ASP A 209 -13.88 -5.88 8.63
CA ASP A 209 -12.83 -6.78 8.14
C ASP A 209 -13.34 -8.18 7.78
N GLU A 210 -14.42 -8.64 8.41
CA GLU A 210 -15.03 -9.94 8.13
C GLU A 210 -15.67 -10.03 6.76
N LEU A 211 -16.07 -8.91 6.17
CA LEU A 211 -16.66 -8.87 4.83
C LEU A 211 -15.61 -9.22 3.77
N TRP A 212 -14.35 -8.80 3.99
CA TRP A 212 -13.25 -9.03 3.07
C TRP A 212 -12.32 -10.19 3.46
N THR A 213 -12.70 -10.97 4.48
CA THR A 213 -11.97 -12.18 4.86
C THR A 213 -12.37 -13.33 3.91
N PRO A 214 -11.45 -13.93 3.13
CA PRO A 214 -11.75 -14.99 2.16
C PRO A 214 -12.66 -16.10 2.69
N GLU A 215 -12.39 -16.59 3.91
CA GLU A 215 -13.15 -17.68 4.53
C GLU A 215 -14.59 -17.30 4.91
N LYS A 216 -14.91 -16.01 4.89
CA LYS A 216 -16.23 -15.45 5.24
C LYS A 216 -16.98 -14.89 4.03
N MET A 217 -16.36 -14.90 2.84
CA MET A 217 -17.00 -14.48 1.59
C MET A 217 -17.96 -15.55 1.07
N ASP A 218 -19.00 -15.11 0.36
CA ASP A 218 -20.14 -15.94 -0.02
C ASP A 218 -19.84 -16.90 -1.16
N TYR A 219 -18.91 -16.53 -2.05
CA TYR A 219 -18.59 -17.30 -3.25
C TYR A 219 -17.10 -17.62 -3.33
N LYS A 220 -16.77 -18.80 -3.88
CA LYS A 220 -15.39 -19.27 -4.08
C LYS A 220 -15.26 -19.91 -5.46
N GLN A 221 -14.18 -19.60 -6.17
CA GLN A 221 -13.82 -20.22 -7.44
C GLN A 221 -12.29 -20.44 -7.51
N ALA A 222 -11.86 -21.67 -7.77
CA ALA A 222 -10.44 -21.97 -7.94
C ALA A 222 -9.91 -21.44 -9.28
N ILE A 223 -8.66 -20.98 -9.29
CA ILE A 223 -7.93 -20.57 -10.49
C ILE A 223 -7.01 -21.72 -10.91
N PRO A 224 -7.19 -22.32 -12.11
CA PRO A 224 -6.40 -23.46 -12.53
C PRO A 224 -4.99 -23.01 -12.95
N LEU A 225 -4.02 -23.11 -12.04
CA LEU A 225 -2.64 -22.69 -12.28
C LEU A 225 -1.64 -23.86 -12.30
N ASN A 226 -2.11 -25.07 -12.63
CA ASN A 226 -1.31 -26.29 -12.49
C ASN A 226 0.06 -26.21 -13.18
N GLU A 227 0.15 -25.59 -14.36
CA GLU A 227 1.41 -25.45 -15.11
C GLU A 227 2.40 -24.49 -14.43
N ILE A 228 1.91 -23.42 -13.81
CA ILE A 228 2.72 -22.43 -13.09
C ILE A 228 3.13 -22.97 -11.72
N LEU A 229 2.18 -23.59 -11.01
CA LEU A 229 2.35 -24.06 -9.63
C LEU A 229 3.24 -25.30 -9.50
N MET A 230 3.52 -26.05 -10.57
CA MET A 230 4.48 -27.17 -10.53
C MET A 230 5.89 -26.72 -10.10
N ASN A 231 6.25 -25.46 -10.40
CA ASN A 231 7.57 -24.89 -10.12
C ASN A 231 7.59 -23.97 -8.89
N ILE A 232 6.44 -23.63 -8.31
CA ILE A 232 6.31 -22.69 -7.19
C ILE A 232 6.22 -23.47 -5.87
N LYS A 233 7.21 -23.30 -4.99
CA LYS A 233 7.31 -24.08 -3.74
C LYS A 233 7.70 -23.25 -2.52
N SER A 234 8.36 -22.12 -2.72
CA SER A 234 8.85 -21.24 -1.67
C SER A 234 8.00 -19.98 -1.54
N GLU A 235 8.05 -19.31 -0.38
CA GLU A 235 7.36 -18.02 -0.17
C GLU A 235 7.80 -16.95 -1.18
N THR A 236 9.07 -16.97 -1.60
CA THR A 236 9.60 -16.11 -2.68
C THR A 236 8.86 -16.35 -3.99
N ASP A 237 8.63 -17.61 -4.36
CA ASP A 237 7.91 -17.95 -5.60
C ASP A 237 6.46 -17.47 -5.56
N PHE A 238 5.80 -17.57 -4.40
CA PHE A 238 4.44 -17.06 -4.25
C PHE A 238 4.36 -15.54 -4.30
N ARG A 239 5.35 -14.84 -3.74
CA ARG A 239 5.44 -13.37 -3.87
C ARG A 239 5.60 -12.96 -5.32
N ALA A 240 6.47 -13.65 -6.08
CA ALA A 240 6.62 -13.42 -7.51
C ALA A 240 5.31 -13.66 -8.28
N LEU A 241 4.55 -14.71 -7.92
CA LEU A 241 3.25 -14.98 -8.52
C LEU A 241 2.19 -13.92 -8.14
N ASP A 242 2.20 -13.41 -6.90
CA ASP A 242 1.34 -12.29 -6.50
C ASP A 242 1.62 -11.05 -7.37
N LEU A 243 2.89 -10.75 -7.69
CA LEU A 243 3.26 -9.67 -8.61
C LEU A 243 2.74 -9.94 -10.03
N LEU A 244 2.89 -11.15 -10.56
CA LEU A 244 2.37 -11.52 -11.88
C LEU A 244 0.84 -11.41 -11.94
N PHE A 245 0.14 -11.72 -10.84
CA PHE A 245 -1.30 -11.48 -10.74
C PHE A 245 -1.64 -9.99 -10.80
N LEU A 246 -0.87 -9.12 -10.14
CA LEU A 246 -1.10 -7.68 -10.22
C LEU A 246 -0.98 -7.17 -11.65
N ASP A 247 0.05 -7.60 -12.40
CA ASP A 247 0.19 -7.25 -13.81
C ASP A 247 -1.00 -7.71 -14.65
N VAL A 248 -1.45 -8.95 -14.44
CA VAL A 248 -2.62 -9.47 -15.14
C VAL A 248 -3.87 -8.65 -14.84
N LEU A 249 -4.07 -8.25 -13.59
CA LEU A 249 -5.22 -7.43 -13.21
C LEU A 249 -5.14 -6.02 -13.81
N ARG A 250 -3.94 -5.45 -13.91
CA ARG A 250 -3.70 -4.16 -14.59
C ARG A 250 -4.05 -4.24 -16.07
N ASP A 251 -3.50 -5.22 -16.80
CA ASP A 251 -3.81 -5.44 -18.21
C ASP A 251 -5.33 -5.57 -18.43
N LEU A 252 -6.01 -6.35 -17.57
CA LEU A 252 -7.46 -6.56 -17.69
C LEU A 252 -8.26 -5.27 -17.41
N LYS A 253 -7.79 -4.44 -16.48
CA LYS A 253 -8.39 -3.12 -16.22
C LYS A 253 -8.23 -2.21 -17.43
N GLU A 254 -7.04 -2.15 -18.01
CA GLU A 254 -6.75 -1.33 -19.19
C GLU A 254 -7.52 -1.80 -20.43
N ASP A 255 -7.71 -3.12 -20.58
CA ASP A 255 -8.55 -3.73 -21.61
C ASP A 255 -10.06 -3.49 -21.37
N GLY A 256 -10.45 -2.84 -20.25
CA GLY A 256 -11.85 -2.58 -19.90
C GLY A 256 -12.65 -3.84 -19.55
N TYR A 257 -11.97 -4.95 -19.22
CA TYR A 257 -12.60 -6.27 -18.99
C TYR A 257 -13.67 -6.25 -17.88
N PHE A 258 -13.52 -5.34 -16.93
CA PHE A 258 -14.40 -5.27 -15.76
C PHE A 258 -15.50 -4.20 -15.87
N SER A 259 -15.66 -3.58 -17.05
CA SER A 259 -16.68 -2.57 -17.30
C SER A 259 -18.12 -3.06 -17.10
N ASP A 260 -18.34 -4.38 -17.10
CA ASP A 260 -19.64 -4.99 -16.84
C ASP A 260 -19.94 -5.21 -15.34
N GLN A 261 -19.01 -4.85 -14.43
CA GLN A 261 -19.20 -4.97 -12.99
C GLN A 261 -19.92 -3.75 -12.39
N MET A 262 -20.33 -3.86 -11.12
CA MET A 262 -20.97 -2.73 -10.43
C MET A 262 -19.98 -1.58 -10.24
N ASN A 263 -20.49 -0.35 -10.23
CA ASN A 263 -19.70 0.81 -9.91
C ASN A 263 -19.00 0.62 -8.54
N ARG A 264 -17.69 0.89 -8.51
CA ARG A 264 -16.78 0.71 -7.36
C ARG A 264 -16.55 -0.74 -6.92
N PHE A 265 -16.57 -1.67 -7.88
CA PHE A 265 -16.11 -3.03 -7.69
C PHE A 265 -14.60 -3.06 -7.42
N SER A 266 -14.17 -3.91 -6.49
CA SER A 266 -12.77 -4.03 -6.11
C SER A 266 -12.24 -5.44 -6.20
N ILE A 267 -10.99 -5.60 -6.63
CA ILE A 267 -10.26 -6.86 -6.56
C ILE A 267 -8.99 -6.65 -5.72
N SER A 268 -8.69 -7.58 -4.81
CA SER A 268 -7.44 -7.57 -4.05
C SER A 268 -6.80 -8.94 -3.98
N ILE A 269 -5.48 -9.00 -3.80
CA ILE A 269 -4.74 -10.25 -3.54
C ILE A 269 -4.45 -10.32 -2.03
N GLN A 270 -4.82 -11.40 -1.35
CA GLN A 270 -4.44 -11.56 0.06
C GLN A 270 -2.97 -11.98 0.14
N SER A 271 -2.11 -11.09 0.62
CA SER A 271 -0.70 -11.39 0.86
C SER A 271 -0.33 -11.11 2.32
N ASN A 272 0.30 -12.09 2.98
CA ASN A 272 0.83 -11.93 4.34
C ASN A 272 2.17 -11.16 4.37
N SER A 273 2.61 -10.70 3.20
CA SER A 273 3.91 -10.07 3.00
C SER A 273 3.70 -8.59 2.72
N VAL A 274 3.86 -7.76 3.75
CA VAL A 274 4.02 -6.31 3.57
C VAL A 274 5.40 -6.08 2.97
N ASN A 275 5.45 -6.15 1.64
CA ASN A 275 6.45 -5.60 0.71
C ASN A 275 6.28 -6.36 -0.61
N LEU A 276 5.23 -6.02 -1.34
CA LEU A 276 5.13 -6.33 -2.77
C LEU A 276 5.44 -5.01 -3.48
N PHE A 277 6.62 -4.95 -4.09
CA PHE A 277 6.90 -4.00 -5.16
C PHE A 277 6.44 -4.65 -6.46
N PRO A 278 5.32 -4.23 -7.06
CA PRO A 278 5.22 -4.28 -8.49
C PRO A 278 5.87 -2.99 -9.01
N GLU A 279 7.03 -3.11 -9.64
CA GLU A 279 7.55 -2.06 -10.53
C GLU A 279 6.54 -1.87 -11.68
N ASP A 280 5.50 -1.08 -11.45
CA ASP A 280 5.21 -0.03 -12.41
C ASP A 280 6.28 1.03 -12.13
N SER A 281 6.98 1.52 -13.15
CA SER A 281 7.76 2.74 -12.94
C SER A 281 6.81 3.78 -12.39
N TYR A 282 7.16 4.30 -11.22
CA TYR A 282 6.43 5.31 -10.48
C TYR A 282 5.98 6.50 -11.37
N ASP A 283 6.73 6.81 -12.43
CA ASP A 283 6.41 7.78 -13.49
C ASP A 283 5.14 7.46 -14.32
N GLU A 284 4.73 6.20 -14.45
CA GLU A 284 3.57 5.79 -15.25
C GLU A 284 2.25 5.99 -14.48
N SER A 285 2.32 5.94 -13.14
CA SER A 285 1.17 6.21 -12.26
C SER A 285 0.76 7.69 -12.23
N LEU A 286 1.70 8.58 -12.56
CA LEU A 286 1.55 10.04 -12.57
C LEU A 286 0.95 10.62 -13.87
N THR A 287 0.71 9.81 -14.91
CA THR A 287 0.29 10.34 -16.24
C THR A 287 -1.19 10.19 -16.58
N LYS A 288 -2.02 9.60 -15.71
CA LYS A 288 -3.44 9.39 -15.99
C LYS A 288 -4.31 10.51 -15.41
N ASP A 289 -4.40 11.61 -16.17
CA ASP A 289 -5.50 12.58 -16.08
C ASP A 289 -6.85 11.85 -16.14
N THR A 290 -7.71 12.01 -15.13
CA THR A 290 -9.08 12.54 -15.28
C THR A 290 -9.89 12.46 -13.98
N HIS A 291 -10.47 13.61 -13.62
CA HIS A 291 -11.55 13.77 -12.64
C HIS A 291 -12.76 12.85 -12.90
N LEU A 292 -13.42 12.35 -11.84
CA LEU A 292 -14.80 12.73 -11.44
C LEU A 292 -15.40 11.84 -10.31
N GLU A 293 -15.75 12.51 -9.20
CA GLU A 293 -16.86 12.24 -8.28
C GLU A 293 -16.77 11.11 -7.22
N THR A 294 -16.05 11.46 -6.17
CA THR A 294 -16.58 11.57 -4.79
C THR A 294 -17.99 11.00 -4.56
N LYS A 295 -18.09 9.85 -3.86
CA LYS A 295 -19.12 9.47 -2.85
C LYS A 295 -19.24 7.94 -2.69
N ILE A 296 -18.19 7.23 -2.27
CA ILE A 296 -18.25 6.14 -1.27
C ILE A 296 -16.92 6.31 -0.52
N ARG A 297 -16.93 7.18 0.49
CA ARG A 297 -15.82 7.34 1.42
C ARG A 297 -15.74 6.07 2.29
N ARG A 298 -14.52 5.56 2.41
CA ARG A 298 -13.93 4.82 3.55
C ARG A 298 -14.29 3.34 3.72
N PHE A 299 -13.39 2.48 3.23
CA PHE A 299 -12.74 1.36 3.96
C PHE A 299 -11.33 1.08 3.40
N TRP A 300 -10.79 2.06 2.68
CA TRP A 300 -9.62 1.97 1.84
C TRP A 300 -8.65 2.96 2.43
N GLU A 301 -7.64 2.47 3.15
CA GLU A 301 -6.45 3.19 3.63
C GLU A 301 -5.86 2.35 4.77
N SER A 302 -5.29 1.20 4.39
CA SER A 302 -4.13 0.68 5.09
C SER A 302 -3.01 0.69 4.04
N PRO A 303 -1.96 1.50 4.21
CA PRO A 303 -0.78 1.47 3.33
C PRO A 303 0.01 0.16 3.45
N TYR A 304 -0.45 -0.78 4.28
CA TYR A 304 0.19 -2.06 4.58
C TYR A 304 -0.45 -3.29 3.94
N ASP A 305 -1.52 -3.11 3.16
CA ASP A 305 -2.15 -4.19 2.41
C ASP A 305 -2.07 -3.85 0.91
N ARG A 306 -0.83 -3.74 0.41
CA ARG A 306 -0.46 -3.25 -0.94
C ARG A 306 -0.72 -4.26 -2.05
N THR A 307 -1.95 -4.74 -2.12
CA THR A 307 -2.37 -5.78 -3.09
C THR A 307 -3.76 -5.54 -3.65
N ARG A 308 -4.29 -4.32 -3.52
CA ARG A 308 -5.66 -4.02 -3.94
C ARG A 308 -5.67 -3.18 -5.22
N LEU A 309 -6.39 -3.67 -6.24
CA LEU A 309 -6.72 -2.92 -7.44
C LEU A 309 -8.17 -2.44 -7.35
N LEU A 310 -8.35 -1.12 -7.26
CA LEU A 310 -9.65 -0.47 -7.38
C LEU A 310 -10.01 -0.27 -8.86
N MET A 311 -11.23 -0.64 -9.21
CA MET A 311 -11.75 -0.48 -10.57
C MET A 311 -12.93 0.47 -10.55
N GLU A 312 -12.69 1.65 -11.09
CA GLU A 312 -13.73 2.62 -11.39
C GLU A 312 -14.27 2.30 -12.78
N ILE A 313 -15.59 2.13 -12.86
CA ILE A 313 -16.29 1.83 -14.11
C ILE A 313 -17.03 3.10 -14.47
N VAL A 314 -16.56 3.74 -15.55
CA VAL A 314 -17.19 4.92 -16.17
C VAL A 314 -18.31 4.46 -17.08
#